data_AF-A0A812ZYM2-F1
#
_entry.id   AF-A0A812ZYM2-F1
#
_cell.length_a   1.000
_cell.length_b   1.000
_cell.length_c   1.000
_cell.angle_alpha   90.00
_cell.angle_beta   90.00
_cell.angle_gamma   90.00
#
_symmetry.space_group_name_H-M   'P 1'
#
loop_
_entity.id
_entity.type
_entity.pdbx_description
1 polymer ?
#
loop_
_entity_poly.entity_id
_entity_poly.type
_entity_poly.pdbx_seq_one_letter_code
_entity_poly.pdbx_strand_id
1 'polypeptide(L)'
;MVCWFTTALLILECIIAMVSEMSGVAAVGRLWGLGNAVAVILAAVVILAAVVGLRYREIEALGIAFGLCELVFVFTMFWYHPAPAEVFKGSFTGTADPEYLKLISANIGAVIMPWMIYFQQSAVVARRMTTGRELSEERTGTLIGSFLTQLIMIGALVTLAAAHSVSRDLRSTQ
;
A
#
# COMPACT_ATOMS: atom_id res chain seq x y z
N MET A 1 29.31 13.55 5.41
CA MET A 1 28.96 13.32 3.99
C MET A 1 27.86 12.27 3.81
N VAL A 2 27.95 11.10 4.47
CA VAL A 2 26.97 10.01 4.32
C VAL A 2 25.53 10.41 4.69
N CYS A 3 25.34 11.17 5.78
CA CYS A 3 23.98 11.58 6.22
C CYS A 3 23.25 12.48 5.20
N TRP A 4 23.98 13.33 4.48
CA TRP A 4 23.39 14.20 3.45
C TRP A 4 22.93 13.39 2.24
N PHE A 5 23.70 12.37 1.87
CA PHE A 5 23.35 11.48 0.77
C PHE A 5 22.10 10.65 1.08
N THR A 6 22.01 10.04 2.26
CA THR A 6 20.83 9.26 2.65
C THR A 6 19.58 10.14 2.78
N THR A 7 19.73 11.36 3.28
CA THR A 7 18.60 12.31 3.37
C THR A 7 18.10 12.71 1.99
N ALA A 8 19.00 12.95 1.03
CA ALA A 8 18.61 13.26 -0.35
C ALA A 8 17.87 12.10 -1.01
N LEU A 9 18.32 10.86 -0.79
CA LEU A 9 17.61 9.67 -1.28
C LEU A 9 16.23 9.49 -0.65
N LEU A 10 16.10 9.75 0.66
CA LEU A 10 14.81 9.70 1.34
C LEU A 10 13.82 10.74 0.79
N ILE A 11 14.27 11.97 0.54
CA ILE A 11 13.44 13.01 -0.08
C ILE A 11 12.99 12.57 -1.47
N LEU A 12 13.91 12.02 -2.27
CA LEU A 12 13.60 11.54 -3.61
C LEU A 12 12.58 10.39 -3.58
N GLU A 13 12.75 9.43 -2.66
CA GLU A 13 11.80 8.34 -2.45
C GLU A 13 10.40 8.86 -2.11
N CYS A 14 10.30 9.80 -1.16
CA CYS A 14 9.02 10.41 -0.78
C CYS A 14 8.34 11.12 -1.96
N ILE A 15 9.11 11.76 -2.84
CA ILE A 15 8.56 12.41 -4.06
C ILE A 15 8.01 11.34 -5.02
N ILE A 16 8.76 10.25 -5.25
CA ILE A 16 8.32 9.17 -6.15
C ILE A 16 7.06 8.48 -5.58
N ALA A 17 7.03 8.22 -4.27
CA ALA A 17 5.87 7.69 -3.59
C ALA A 17 4.65 8.61 -3.77
N MET A 18 4.82 9.92 -3.57
CA MET A 18 3.75 10.90 -3.78
C MET A 18 3.22 10.89 -5.23
N VAL A 19 4.11 10.76 -6.23
CA VAL A 19 3.70 10.64 -7.63
C VAL A 19 2.88 9.36 -7.86
N SER A 20 3.29 8.23 -7.25
CA SER A 20 2.55 6.98 -7.32
C SER A 20 1.13 7.13 -6.72
N GLU A 21 1.01 7.68 -5.52
CA GLU A 21 -0.28 7.91 -4.85
C GLU A 21 -1.19 8.83 -5.69
N MET A 22 -0.67 9.95 -6.17
CA MET A 22 -1.42 10.89 -7.00
C MET A 22 -1.86 10.28 -8.33
N SER A 23 -1.06 9.36 -8.89
CA SER A 23 -1.43 8.64 -10.11
C SER A 23 -2.59 7.66 -9.87
N GLY A 24 -2.66 7.03 -8.69
CA GLY A 24 -3.80 6.22 -8.25
C GLY A 24 -5.08 7.07 -8.12
N VAL A 25 -4.99 8.22 -7.46
CA VAL A 25 -6.11 9.18 -7.35
C VAL A 25 -6.57 9.64 -8.73
N ALA A 26 -5.65 9.97 -9.65
CA ALA A 26 -5.99 10.38 -11.00
C ALA A 26 -6.71 9.25 -11.78
N ALA A 27 -6.28 7.99 -11.60
CA ALA A 27 -6.94 6.85 -12.21
C ALA A 27 -8.40 6.69 -11.74
N VAL A 28 -8.65 6.84 -10.43
CA VAL A 28 -10.01 6.83 -9.87
C VAL A 28 -10.81 8.04 -10.35
N GLY A 29 -10.22 9.23 -10.36
CA GLY A 29 -10.87 10.46 -10.83
C GLY A 29 -11.39 10.35 -12.26
N ARG A 30 -10.66 9.65 -13.15
CA ARG A 30 -11.13 9.38 -14.52
C ARG A 30 -12.39 8.53 -14.58
N LEU A 31 -12.57 7.59 -13.65
CA LEU A 31 -13.81 6.78 -13.57
C LEU A 31 -15.03 7.66 -13.30
N TRP A 32 -14.82 8.82 -12.67
CA TRP A 32 -15.86 9.80 -12.35
C TRP A 32 -15.93 10.94 -13.39
N GLY A 33 -15.21 10.83 -14.50
CA GLY A 33 -15.17 11.84 -15.56
C GLY A 33 -14.36 13.10 -15.21
N LEU A 34 -13.59 13.09 -14.13
CA LEU A 34 -12.74 14.22 -13.74
C LEU A 34 -11.43 14.24 -14.55
N GLY A 35 -10.96 15.44 -14.90
CA GLY A 35 -9.64 15.61 -15.49
C GLY A 35 -8.52 15.33 -14.47
N ASN A 36 -7.38 14.78 -14.95
CA ASN A 36 -6.24 14.39 -14.10
C ASN A 36 -5.79 15.52 -13.16
N ALA A 37 -5.65 16.75 -13.69
CA ALA A 37 -5.19 17.88 -12.90
C ALA A 37 -6.17 18.23 -11.77
N VAL A 38 -7.48 18.16 -12.05
CA VAL A 38 -8.53 18.46 -11.05
C VAL A 38 -8.50 17.43 -9.92
N ALA A 39 -8.42 16.14 -10.26
CA ALA A 39 -8.37 15.06 -9.28
C ALA A 39 -7.14 15.18 -8.35
N VAL A 40 -5.96 15.44 -8.92
CA VAL A 40 -4.71 15.59 -8.16
C VAL A 40 -4.73 16.84 -7.27
N ILE A 41 -5.14 18.00 -7.80
CA ILE A 41 -5.21 19.24 -7.02
C ILE A 41 -6.21 19.08 -5.87
N LEU A 42 -7.38 18.49 -6.13
CA LEU A 42 -8.39 18.27 -5.11
C LEU A 42 -7.86 17.37 -3.99
N ALA A 43 -7.20 16.25 -4.32
CA ALA A 43 -6.60 15.39 -3.31
C ALA A 43 -5.49 16.09 -2.53
N ALA A 44 -4.62 16.86 -3.19
CA ALA A 44 -3.58 17.64 -2.52
C ALA A 44 -4.17 18.66 -1.53
N VAL A 45 -5.22 19.37 -1.91
CA VAL A 45 -5.92 20.32 -1.04
C VAL A 45 -6.54 19.61 0.17
N VAL A 46 -7.20 18.46 -0.04
CA VAL A 46 -7.80 17.68 1.05
C VAL A 46 -6.74 17.19 2.03
N ILE A 47 -5.62 16.66 1.54
CA ILE A 47 -4.52 16.19 2.38
C ILE A 47 -3.91 17.36 3.16
N LEU A 48 -3.64 18.50 2.51
CA LEU A 48 -3.10 19.70 3.17
C LEU A 48 -4.06 20.23 4.25
N ALA A 49 -5.35 20.28 3.96
CA ALA A 49 -6.36 20.70 4.93
C ALA A 49 -6.42 19.76 6.14
N ALA A 50 -6.31 18.44 5.91
CA ALA A 50 -6.25 17.46 6.98
C ALA A 50 -4.99 17.64 7.85
N VAL A 51 -3.81 17.84 7.23
CA VAL A 51 -2.55 18.02 7.95
C VAL A 51 -2.54 19.30 8.80
N VAL A 52 -3.11 20.39 8.30
CA VAL A 52 -3.14 21.69 9.01
C VAL A 52 -4.26 21.73 10.06
N GLY A 53 -5.40 21.11 9.79
CA GLY A 53 -6.60 21.23 10.61
C GLY A 53 -6.76 20.17 11.69
N LEU A 54 -6.15 18.98 11.52
CA LEU A 54 -6.36 17.85 12.41
C LEU A 54 -5.22 17.67 13.43
N ARG A 55 -5.60 17.20 14.61
CA ARG A 55 -4.70 16.75 15.66
C ARG A 55 -4.17 15.36 15.31
N TYR A 56 -3.04 14.99 15.91
CA TYR A 56 -2.38 13.70 15.70
C TYR A 56 -3.35 12.50 15.83
N ARG A 57 -4.21 12.51 16.85
CA ARG A 57 -5.18 11.43 17.11
C ARG A 57 -6.27 11.31 16.03
N GLU A 58 -6.63 12.42 15.39
CA GLU A 58 -7.63 12.46 14.32
C GLU A 58 -7.01 11.95 13.00
N ILE A 59 -5.75 12.33 12.73
CA ILE A 59 -4.99 11.79 11.59
C ILE A 59 -4.80 10.27 11.74
N GLU A 60 -4.48 9.80 12.94
CA GLU A 60 -4.34 8.37 13.25
C GLU A 60 -5.66 7.61 13.01
N ALA A 61 -6.78 8.16 13.47
CA ALA A 61 -8.11 7.58 13.23
C ALA A 61 -8.47 7.53 11.74
N LEU A 62 -8.12 8.58 10.98
CA LEU A 62 -8.35 8.63 9.53
C LEU A 62 -7.50 7.58 8.81
N GLY A 63 -6.24 7.41 9.21
CA GLY A 63 -5.35 6.37 8.69
C GLY A 63 -5.91 4.96 8.93
N ILE A 64 -6.42 4.69 10.14
CA ILE A 64 -7.08 3.42 10.45
C ILE A 64 -8.34 3.23 9.60
N ALA A 65 -9.16 4.28 9.42
CA ALA A 65 -10.36 4.21 8.60
C ALA A 65 -10.04 3.87 7.14
N PHE A 66 -9.05 4.53 6.53
CA PHE A 66 -8.60 4.20 5.17
C PHE A 66 -8.00 2.79 5.09
N GLY A 67 -7.21 2.37 6.08
CA GLY A 67 -6.67 1.00 6.14
C GLY A 67 -7.78 -0.06 6.24
N LEU A 68 -8.86 0.22 6.98
CA LEU A 68 -10.03 -0.67 7.05
C LEU A 68 -10.77 -0.76 5.71
N CYS A 69 -10.80 0.31 4.91
CA CYS A 69 -11.38 0.26 3.57
C CYS A 69 -10.65 -0.73 2.66
N GLU A 70 -9.34 -0.92 2.83
CA GLU A 70 -8.56 -1.87 2.02
C GLU A 70 -8.93 -3.35 2.29
N LEU A 71 -9.60 -3.64 3.42
CA LEU A 71 -10.13 -4.98 3.68
C LEU A 71 -11.13 -5.43 2.61
N VAL A 72 -11.68 -4.50 1.80
CA VAL A 72 -12.46 -4.82 0.61
C VAL A 72 -11.76 -5.85 -0.28
N PHE A 73 -10.43 -5.82 -0.40
CA PHE A 73 -9.67 -6.78 -1.22
C PHE A 73 -9.66 -8.18 -0.63
N VAL A 74 -9.69 -8.29 0.70
CA VAL A 74 -9.83 -9.58 1.40
C VAL A 74 -11.23 -10.12 1.15
N PHE A 75 -12.27 -9.27 1.25
CA PHE A 75 -13.64 -9.68 0.95
C PHE A 75 -13.83 -10.11 -0.50
N THR A 76 -13.31 -9.35 -1.47
CA THR A 76 -13.41 -9.69 -2.90
C THR A 76 -12.65 -10.96 -3.23
N MET A 77 -11.50 -11.20 -2.59
CA MET A 77 -10.77 -12.45 -2.75
C MET A 77 -11.66 -13.65 -2.44
N PHE A 78 -12.39 -13.66 -1.31
CA PHE A 78 -13.29 -14.76 -0.99
C PHE A 78 -14.52 -14.80 -1.92
N TRP A 79 -15.02 -13.64 -2.34
CA TRP A 79 -16.19 -13.54 -3.23
C TRP A 79 -15.96 -14.19 -4.60
N TYR A 80 -14.76 -14.07 -5.15
CA TYR A 80 -14.42 -14.69 -6.44
C TYR A 80 -14.18 -16.21 -6.36
N HIS A 81 -14.29 -16.82 -5.17
CA HIS A 81 -14.06 -18.25 -4.94
C HIS A 81 -12.81 -18.81 -5.65
N PRO A 82 -11.62 -18.23 -5.42
CA PRO A 82 -10.40 -18.71 -6.05
C PRO A 82 -10.13 -20.15 -5.61
N ALA A 83 -9.71 -21.00 -6.56
CA ALA A 83 -9.33 -22.38 -6.25
C ALA A 83 -8.13 -22.37 -5.28
N PRO A 84 -8.28 -22.83 -4.03
CA PRO A 84 -7.20 -22.73 -3.03
C PRO A 84 -5.95 -23.50 -3.44
N ALA A 85 -6.13 -24.58 -4.19
CA ALA A 85 -5.05 -25.39 -4.75
C ALA A 85 -4.18 -24.59 -5.73
N GLU A 86 -4.77 -23.73 -6.56
CA GLU A 86 -4.03 -22.91 -7.52
C GLU A 86 -3.28 -21.77 -6.81
N VAL A 87 -3.89 -21.15 -5.80
CA VAL A 87 -3.21 -20.13 -4.97
C VAL A 87 -2.02 -20.75 -4.23
N PHE A 88 -2.19 -21.93 -3.64
CA PHE A 88 -1.13 -22.63 -2.92
C PHE A 88 0.00 -23.06 -3.86
N LYS A 89 -0.34 -23.66 -5.02
CA LYS A 89 0.64 -24.06 -6.03
C LYS A 89 1.41 -22.85 -6.56
N GLY A 90 0.69 -21.78 -6.91
CA GLY A 90 1.24 -20.50 -7.37
C GLY A 90 2.23 -19.87 -6.40
N SER A 91 2.03 -20.06 -5.10
CA SER A 91 2.92 -19.52 -4.04
C SER A 91 4.32 -20.11 -4.06
N PHE A 92 4.51 -21.31 -4.63
CA PHE A 92 5.80 -22.01 -4.69
C PHE A 92 6.35 -22.18 -6.11
N THR A 93 5.59 -21.80 -7.14
CA THR A 93 6.03 -21.88 -8.53
C THR A 93 6.60 -20.54 -8.99
N GLY A 94 7.86 -20.29 -8.67
CA GLY A 94 8.63 -19.23 -9.30
C GLY A 94 9.30 -19.73 -10.58
N THR A 95 9.17 -18.99 -11.68
CA THR A 95 9.92 -19.27 -12.91
C THR A 95 11.10 -18.29 -13.04
N ALA A 96 12.19 -18.69 -13.70
CA ALA A 96 13.31 -17.78 -13.99
C ALA A 96 13.04 -16.89 -15.22
N ASP A 97 11.77 -16.69 -15.56
CA ASP A 97 11.38 -15.88 -16.70
C ASP A 97 11.72 -14.39 -16.45
N PRO A 98 12.32 -13.68 -17.41
CA PRO A 98 12.70 -12.28 -17.24
C PRO A 98 11.54 -11.36 -16.86
N GLU A 99 10.33 -11.62 -17.34
CA GLU A 99 9.14 -10.84 -17.02
C GLU A 99 8.70 -11.09 -15.57
N TYR A 100 8.72 -12.35 -15.14
CA TYR A 100 8.42 -12.72 -13.76
C TYR A 100 9.43 -12.10 -12.76
N LEU A 101 10.73 -12.15 -13.08
CA LEU A 101 11.77 -11.52 -12.27
C LEU A 101 11.62 -9.99 -12.20
N LYS A 102 11.20 -9.36 -13.30
CA LYS A 102 10.90 -7.92 -13.31
C LYS A 102 9.71 -7.57 -12.42
N LEU A 103 8.64 -8.37 -12.43
CA LEU A 103 7.49 -8.16 -11.55
C LEU A 103 7.85 -8.36 -10.07
N ILE A 104 8.64 -9.39 -9.73
CA ILE A 104 9.11 -9.60 -8.36
C ILE A 104 9.97 -8.43 -7.88
N SER A 105 10.96 -8.01 -8.68
CA SER A 105 11.85 -6.90 -8.30
C SER A 105 11.07 -5.59 -8.13
N ALA A 106 10.09 -5.32 -9.00
CA ALA A 106 9.19 -4.17 -8.83
C ALA A 106 8.34 -4.28 -7.56
N ASN A 107 7.81 -5.46 -7.25
CA ASN A 107 7.01 -5.70 -6.04
C ASN A 107 7.84 -5.52 -4.76
N ILE A 108 9.06 -6.04 -4.72
CA ILE A 108 9.97 -5.87 -3.57
C ILE A 108 10.23 -4.38 -3.32
N GLY A 109 10.50 -3.59 -4.37
CA GLY A 109 10.71 -2.15 -4.25
C GLY A 109 9.45 -1.38 -3.81
N ALA A 110 8.26 -1.85 -4.20
CA ALA A 110 7.00 -1.25 -3.77
C ALA A 110 6.66 -1.56 -2.30
N VAL A 111 7.01 -2.75 -1.82
CA VAL A 111 6.70 -3.19 -0.44
C VAL A 111 7.72 -2.67 0.57
N ILE A 112 9.01 -2.66 0.21
CA ILE A 112 10.08 -2.23 1.11
C ILE A 112 10.41 -0.77 0.81
N MET A 113 9.71 0.12 1.51
CA MET A 113 9.93 1.57 1.40
C MET A 113 10.81 2.07 2.56
N PRO A 114 12.05 2.53 2.31
CA PRO A 114 12.94 3.05 3.35
C PRO A 114 12.31 4.12 4.25
N TRP A 115 11.42 4.98 3.74
CA TRP A 115 10.77 6.03 4.54
C TRP A 115 9.98 5.48 5.73
N MET A 116 9.45 4.26 5.63
CA MET A 116 8.67 3.64 6.71
C MET A 116 9.50 3.45 7.99
N ILE A 117 10.80 3.12 7.85
CA ILE A 117 11.70 2.93 9.00
C ILE A 117 11.96 4.27 9.69
N TYR A 118 12.24 5.32 8.93
CA TYR A 118 12.41 6.68 9.46
C TYR A 118 11.14 7.20 10.11
N PHE A 119 9.98 6.89 9.51
CA PHE A 119 8.68 7.23 10.08
C PHE A 119 8.47 6.55 11.43
N GLN A 120 8.68 5.23 11.53
CA GLN A 120 8.55 4.49 12.80
C GLN A 120 9.52 5.04 13.87
N GLN A 121 10.76 5.35 13.51
CA GLN A 121 11.71 5.97 14.45
C GLN A 121 11.25 7.35 14.92
N SER A 122 10.75 8.19 14.01
CA SER A 122 10.25 9.51 14.37
C SER A 122 9.01 9.44 15.25
N ALA A 123 8.12 8.47 15.03
CA ALA A 123 6.94 8.23 15.86
C ALA A 123 7.33 7.80 17.30
N VAL A 124 8.32 6.92 17.44
CA VAL A 124 8.87 6.51 18.75
C VAL A 124 9.43 7.71 19.52
N VAL A 125 10.20 8.58 18.85
CA VAL A 125 10.75 9.80 19.44
C VAL A 125 9.65 10.80 19.80
N ALA A 126 8.67 11.01 18.90
CA ALA A 126 7.57 11.94 19.10
C ALA A 126 6.66 11.55 20.28
N ARG A 127 6.40 10.24 20.45
CA ARG A 127 5.63 9.69 21.58
C ARG A 127 6.44 9.55 22.87
N ARG A 128 7.75 9.89 22.86
CA ARG A 128 8.68 9.78 24.01
C ARG A 128 8.62 8.42 24.70
N MET A 129 8.53 7.35 23.91
CA MET A 129 8.49 5.99 24.46
C MET A 129 9.82 5.71 25.16
N THR A 130 9.78 5.51 26.47
CA THR A 130 11.01 5.39 27.31
C THR A 130 11.05 4.06 28.04
N THR A 131 9.91 3.38 28.19
CA THR A 131 9.83 2.11 28.92
C THR A 131 9.85 0.93 27.95
N GLY A 132 10.55 -0.16 28.29
CA GLY A 132 10.59 -1.37 27.47
C GLY A 132 9.21 -1.99 27.19
N ARG A 133 8.22 -1.76 28.06
CA ARG A 133 6.83 -2.19 27.87
C ARG A 133 6.15 -1.47 26.70
N GLU A 134 6.30 -0.15 26.61
CA GLU A 134 5.71 0.67 25.53
C GLU A 134 6.29 0.27 24.17
N LEU A 135 7.60 0.02 24.10
CA LEU A 135 8.24 -0.49 22.88
C LEU A 135 7.75 -1.89 22.52
N SER A 136 7.48 -2.75 23.49
CA SER A 136 6.96 -4.09 23.22
C SER A 136 5.54 -4.05 22.66
N GLU A 137 4.68 -3.18 23.22
CA GLU A 137 3.30 -3.00 22.76
C GLU A 137 3.27 -2.47 21.31
N GLU A 138 4.12 -1.50 20.98
CA GLU A 138 4.24 -0.94 19.62
C GLU A 138 4.82 -1.95 18.61
N ARG A 139 5.75 -2.82 19.05
CA ARG A 139 6.23 -3.94 18.21
C ARG A 139 5.13 -4.94 17.92
N THR A 140 4.31 -5.30 18.91
CA THR A 140 3.16 -6.18 18.71
C THR A 140 2.13 -5.53 17.78
N GLY A 141 1.85 -4.23 17.94
CA GLY A 141 1.00 -3.48 17.03
C GLY A 141 1.52 -3.50 15.59
N THR A 142 2.83 -3.28 15.41
CA THR A 142 3.48 -3.36 14.09
C THR A 142 3.41 -4.77 13.50
N LEU A 143 3.63 -5.81 14.31
CA LEU A 143 3.53 -7.20 13.85
C LEU A 143 2.12 -7.53 13.34
N ILE A 144 1.09 -7.14 14.09
CA ILE A 144 -0.31 -7.34 13.71
C ILE A 144 -0.62 -6.54 12.44
N GLY A 145 -0.18 -5.29 12.38
CA GLY A 145 -0.34 -4.43 11.20
C GLY A 145 0.30 -5.05 9.95
N SER A 146 1.55 -5.51 10.05
CA SER A 146 2.26 -6.16 8.94
C SER A 146 1.58 -7.45 8.47
N PHE A 147 1.05 -8.25 9.39
CA PHE A 147 0.30 -9.46 9.00
C PHE A 147 -1.00 -9.10 8.27
N LEU A 148 -1.69 -8.05 8.73
CA LEU A 148 -2.92 -7.56 8.11
C LEU A 148 -2.67 -6.97 6.71
N THR A 149 -1.65 -6.14 6.55
CA THR A 149 -1.30 -5.57 5.23
C THR A 149 -0.85 -6.65 4.26
N GLN A 150 -0.14 -7.68 4.74
CA GLN A 150 0.20 -8.83 3.90
C GLN A 150 -1.04 -9.61 3.45
N LEU A 151 -2.03 -9.80 4.33
CA LEU A 151 -3.31 -10.43 3.97
C LEU A 151 -4.04 -9.63 2.90
N ILE A 152 -4.09 -8.29 3.05
CA ILE A 152 -4.69 -7.38 2.07
C ILE A 152 -3.98 -7.50 0.71
N MET A 153 -2.64 -7.50 0.71
CA MET A 153 -1.85 -7.65 -0.52
C MET A 153 -2.11 -8.98 -1.24
N ILE A 154 -2.20 -10.09 -0.51
CA ILE A 154 -2.58 -11.39 -1.07
C ILE A 154 -3.99 -11.31 -1.66
N GLY A 155 -4.94 -10.70 -0.93
CA GLY A 155 -6.31 -10.50 -1.38
C GLY A 155 -6.40 -9.69 -2.68
N ALA A 156 -5.66 -8.59 -2.77
CA ALA A 156 -5.60 -7.75 -3.96
C ALA A 156 -5.02 -8.50 -5.16
N LEU A 157 -3.90 -9.21 -4.96
CA LEU A 157 -3.23 -9.98 -6.02
C LEU A 157 -4.13 -11.11 -6.55
N VAL A 158 -4.76 -11.88 -5.67
CA VAL A 158 -5.68 -12.96 -6.05
C VAL A 158 -6.93 -12.41 -6.73
N THR A 159 -7.50 -11.32 -6.22
CA THR A 159 -8.66 -10.67 -6.85
C THR A 159 -8.33 -10.20 -8.26
N LEU A 160 -7.18 -9.54 -8.46
CA LEU A 160 -6.75 -9.08 -9.78
C LEU A 160 -6.51 -10.24 -10.75
N ALA A 161 -5.88 -11.32 -10.29
CA ALA A 161 -5.65 -12.51 -11.10
C ALA A 161 -6.97 -13.18 -11.53
N ALA A 162 -7.92 -13.33 -10.59
CA ALA A 162 -9.24 -13.90 -10.85
C ALA A 162 -10.09 -13.00 -11.77
N ALA A 163 -10.05 -11.68 -11.58
CA ALA A 163 -10.76 -10.75 -12.46
C ALA A 163 -10.21 -10.81 -13.91
N HIS A 164 -8.90 -10.95 -14.06
CA HIS A 164 -8.29 -11.07 -15.38
C HIS A 164 -8.67 -12.38 -16.09
N SER A 165 -8.69 -13.52 -15.38
CA SER A 165 -9.12 -14.80 -15.99
C SER A 165 -10.56 -14.75 -16.46
N VAL A 166 -11.48 -14.20 -15.65
CA VAL A 166 -12.89 -14.01 -16.03
C VAL A 166 -13.02 -13.13 -17.29
N SER A 167 -12.23 -12.04 -17.38
CA SER A 167 -12.27 -11.16 -18.56
C SER A 167 -11.78 -11.81 -19.86
N ARG A 168 -10.91 -12.83 -19.75
CA ARG A 168 -10.36 -13.57 -20.88
C ARG A 168 -11.39 -14.60 -21.39
N ASP A 169 -12.10 -15.26 -20.48
CA ASP A 169 -13.18 -16.19 -20.82
C ASP A 169 -14.33 -15.49 -21.53
N LEU A 170 -14.74 -14.29 -21.08
CA LEU A 170 -15.80 -13.53 -21.76
C LEU A 170 -15.43 -13.16 -23.21
N ARG A 171 -14.14 -12.90 -23.47
CA ARG A 171 -13.61 -12.56 -24.79
C ARG A 171 -13.41 -13.75 -25.70
N SER A 172 -13.33 -14.98 -25.19
CA SER A 172 -13.24 -16.20 -26.01
C SER A 172 -14.62 -16.72 -26.45
N THR A 173 -15.70 -16.29 -25.76
CA THR A 173 -17.10 -16.58 -26.12
C THR A 173 -17.75 -15.58 -27.09
N GLN A 174 -17.08 -14.50 -27.49
CA GLN A 174 -17.52 -13.58 -28.55
C GLN A 174 -16.69 -13.76 -29.81
#